data_AF-W1YJN0-F1
#
_entry.id   AF-W1YJN0-F1
#
_cell.length_a   1.000
_cell.length_b   1.000
_cell.length_c   1.000
_cell.angle_alpha   90.00
_cell.angle_beta   90.00
_cell.angle_gamma   90.00
#
_symmetry.space_group_name_H-M   'P 1'
#
loop_
_entity.id
_entity.type
_entity.pdbx_description
1 polymer ?
#
loop_
_entity_poly.entity_id
_entity_poly.type
_entity_poly.pdbx_seq_one_letter_code
_entity_poly.pdbx_strand_id
1 'polypeptide(L)' 'ASLVMLSKGNRSQQVTDACHKHGGFNLGSIGGAAALLAKEYVKSLRCLEYPELGMEAVWMMEVENLPAFILVDDKGNNF' A
#
# COMPACT_ATOMS: atom_id res chain seq x y z
N ALA A 1 4.86 3.05 13.48
CA ALA A 1 4.16 1.76 13.25
C ALA A 1 3.53 1.78 11.86
N SER A 2 3.54 0.66 11.12
CA SER A 2 3.00 0.56 9.75
C SER A 2 1.53 0.11 9.78
N LEU A 3 0.62 0.96 10.28
CA LEU A 3 -0.77 0.59 10.54
C LEU A 3 -1.61 0.42 9.27
N VAL A 4 -1.30 1.14 8.20
CA VAL A 4 -2.00 1.05 6.92
C VAL A 4 -0.99 0.75 5.84
N MET A 5 -1.22 -0.32 5.09
CA MET A 5 -0.38 -0.76 3.99
C MET A 5 -1.20 -0.76 2.70
N LEU A 6 -0.61 -0.33 1.59
CA LEU A 6 -1.22 -0.45 0.26
C LEU A 6 -0.32 -1.31 -0.62
N SER A 7 -0.88 -2.37 -1.23
CA SER A 7 -0.08 -3.34 -1.96
C SER A 7 -0.88 -4.16 -2.98
N LYS A 8 -0.31 -5.26 -3.49
CA LYS A 8 -0.98 -6.19 -4.41
C LYS A 8 -0.71 -7.65 -4.00
N GLY A 9 -1.66 -8.53 -4.30
CA GLY A 9 -1.60 -9.96 -4.00
C GLY A 9 -2.04 -10.30 -2.57
N ASN A 10 -2.25 -11.59 -2.33
CA ASN A 10 -2.59 -12.14 -1.02
C ASN A 10 -1.40 -12.05 -0.05
N ARG A 11 -1.70 -12.11 1.25
CA ARG A 11 -0.71 -12.03 2.34
C ARG A 11 -0.72 -13.28 3.21
N SER A 12 0.40 -13.55 3.85
CA SER A 12 0.52 -14.61 4.85
C SER A 12 -0.34 -14.32 6.08
N GLN A 13 -0.74 -15.38 6.80
CA GLN A 13 -1.53 -15.28 8.04
C GLN A 13 -0.92 -14.31 9.07
N GLN A 14 0.42 -14.24 9.14
CA GLN A 14 1.13 -13.31 10.03
C GLN A 14 0.71 -11.85 9.87
N VAL A 15 0.31 -11.42 8.66
CA VAL A 15 -0.16 -10.05 8.40
C VAL A 15 -1.57 -9.84 8.95
N THR A 16 -2.46 -10.82 8.77
CA THR A 16 -3.81 -10.81 9.34
C THR A 16 -3.78 -10.76 10.86
N ASP A 17 -2.94 -11.60 11.49
CA ASP A 17 -2.78 -11.63 12.94
C ASP A 17 -2.23 -10.30 13.47
N ALA A 18 -1.27 -9.69 12.76
CA ALA A 18 -0.72 -8.40 13.12
C ALA A 18 -1.76 -7.26 12.99
N CYS A 19 -2.56 -7.27 11.92
CA CYS A 19 -3.63 -6.28 11.73
C CYS A 19 -4.68 -6.38 12.85
N HIS A 20 -5.12 -7.60 13.18
CA HIS A 20 -6.03 -7.84 14.30
C HIS A 20 -5.46 -7.35 15.64
N LYS A 21 -4.19 -7.67 15.92
CA LYS A 21 -3.54 -7.32 17.19
C LYS A 21 -3.29 -5.82 17.36
N HIS A 22 -3.01 -5.11 16.28
CA HIS A 22 -2.52 -3.74 16.32
C HIS A 22 -3.48 -2.70 15.72
N GLY A 23 -4.68 -3.10 15.29
CA GLY A 23 -5.65 -2.20 14.65
C GLY A 23 -5.19 -1.76 13.26
N GLY A 24 -4.57 -2.66 12.50
CA GLY A 24 -4.00 -2.37 11.18
C GLY A 24 -4.91 -2.76 10.02
N PHE A 25 -4.58 -2.27 8.82
CA PHE A 25 -5.30 -2.57 7.58
C PHE A 25 -4.32 -2.85 6.44
N ASN A 26 -4.65 -3.82 5.60
CA ASN A 26 -3.98 -4.02 4.31
C ASN A 26 -4.96 -3.70 3.18
N LEU A 27 -4.60 -2.70 2.39
CA LEU A 27 -5.32 -2.27 1.21
C LEU A 27 -4.69 -2.89 -0.04
N GLY A 28 -5.52 -3.38 -0.95
CA GLY A 28 -5.15 -3.97 -2.22
C GLY A 28 -5.43 -3.03 -3.38
N SER A 29 -4.42 -2.65 -4.15
CA SER A 29 -4.57 -1.99 -5.44
C SER A 29 -4.44 -2.99 -6.60
N ILE A 30 -4.88 -2.57 -7.80
CA ILE A 30 -4.88 -3.39 -9.00
C ILE A 30 -3.45 -3.54 -9.54
N GLY A 31 -2.95 -4.78 -9.57
CA GLY A 31 -1.65 -5.09 -10.16
C GLY A 31 -1.70 -5.07 -11.70
N GLY A 32 -0.61 -4.60 -12.32
CA GLY A 32 -0.42 -4.62 -13.79
C GLY A 32 -0.82 -3.34 -14.52
N ALA A 33 -1.53 -2.41 -13.87
CA ALA A 33 -2.02 -1.17 -14.49
C ALA A 33 -1.15 0.07 -14.17
N ALA A 34 0.16 -0.08 -13.98
CA ALA A 34 1.03 0.99 -13.45
C ALA A 34 0.99 2.30 -14.25
N ALA A 35 0.97 2.22 -15.59
CA ALA A 35 0.92 3.41 -16.45
C ALA A 35 -0.40 4.20 -16.28
N LEU A 36 -1.53 3.49 -16.20
CA LEU A 36 -2.83 4.10 -15.91
C LEU A 36 -2.83 4.69 -14.51
N LEU A 37 -2.31 3.96 -13.53
CA LEU A 37 -2.29 4.42 -12.14
C LEU A 37 -1.48 5.71 -11.98
N ALA A 38 -0.29 5.76 -12.58
CA ALA A 38 0.59 6.92 -12.57
C ALA A 38 -0.04 8.13 -13.26
N LYS A 39 -0.71 7.92 -14.39
CA LYS A 39 -1.31 9.01 -15.16
C LYS A 39 -2.54 9.60 -14.48
N GLU A 40 -3.42 8.75 -13.94
CA GLU A 40 -4.75 9.19 -13.50
C GLU A 40 -4.78 9.59 -12.01
N TYR A 41 -4.00 8.92 -11.15
CA TYR A 41 -4.16 9.05 -9.69
C TYR A 41 -2.96 9.66 -8.97
N VAL A 42 -1.77 9.70 -9.57
CA VAL A 42 -0.57 10.27 -8.93
C VAL A 42 -0.45 11.76 -9.27
N LYS A 43 -0.37 12.61 -8.24
CA LYS A 43 -0.27 14.07 -8.37
C LYS A 43 1.14 14.58 -8.24
N SER A 44 1.90 14.01 -7.32
CA SER A 44 3.30 14.37 -7.11
C SER A 44 4.08 13.19 -6.55
N LEU A 45 5.40 13.21 -6.77
CA LEU A 45 6.34 12.21 -6.29
C LEU A 45 7.66 12.90 -5.93
N ARG A 46 8.15 12.71 -4.70
CA ARG A 46 9.46 13.23 -4.24
C ARG A 46 10.21 12.20 -3.41
N CYS A 47 11.52 12.11 -3.58
CA CYS A 47 12.37 11.26 -2.76
C CYS A 47 12.51 11.88 -1.36
N LEU A 48 12.32 11.07 -0.31
CA LEU A 48 12.49 11.47 1.09
C LEU A 48 13.85 11.06 1.64
N GLU A 49 14.19 9.78 1.49
CA GLU A 49 15.36 9.16 2.11
C GLU A 49 15.95 8.07 1.19
N TYR A 50 17.24 7.81 1.38
CA TYR A 50 18.02 6.77 0.68
C TYR A 50 18.01 6.87 -0.86
N PRO A 51 18.31 8.04 -1.46
CA PRO A 51 18.32 8.20 -2.92
C PRO A 51 19.31 7.28 -3.64
N GLU A 52 20.35 6.81 -2.95
CA GLU A 52 21.32 5.83 -3.45
C GLU A 52 20.69 4.47 -3.80
N LEU A 53 19.51 4.15 -3.25
CA LEU A 53 18.76 2.93 -3.55
C LEU A 53 17.95 3.03 -4.86
N GLY A 54 18.00 4.17 -5.56
CA GLY A 54 17.32 4.37 -6.83
C GLY A 54 15.79 4.20 -6.71
N MET A 55 15.22 3.26 -7.45
CA MET A 55 13.77 2.99 -7.41
C MET A 55 13.26 2.49 -6.04
N GLU A 56 14.15 1.94 -5.20
CA GLU A 56 13.81 1.39 -3.87
C GLU A 56 13.91 2.42 -2.74
N ALA A 57 14.25 3.68 -3.07
CA ALA A 57 14.28 4.78 -2.11
C ALA A 57 12.91 4.99 -1.44
N VAL A 58 12.89 5.72 -0.32
CA VAL A 58 11.63 6.11 0.32
C VAL A 58 11.05 7.30 -0.44
N TRP A 59 9.86 7.12 -1.02
CA TRP A 59 9.17 8.15 -1.78
C TRP A 59 7.95 8.68 -1.04
N MET A 60 7.75 10.00 -1.07
CA MET A 60 6.47 10.61 -0.76
C MET A 60 5.69 10.81 -2.06
N MET A 61 4.51 10.23 -2.11
CA MET A 61 3.60 10.31 -3.24
C MET A 61 2.28 10.92 -2.77
N GLU A 62 1.80 11.93 -3.49
CA GLU A 62 0.44 12.45 -3.32
C GLU A 62 -0.45 11.79 -4.37
N VAL A 63 -1.57 11.23 -3.91
CA VAL A 63 -2.54 10.55 -4.76
C VAL A 63 -3.95 11.10 -4.56
N GLU A 64 -4.77 11.04 -5.59
CA GLU A 64 -6.17 11.42 -5.54
C GLU A 64 -7.03 10.31 -6.16
N ASN A 65 -8.12 9.93 -5.49
CA ASN A 65 -9.08 8.94 -5.98
C ASN A 65 -8.47 7.58 -6.38
N LEU A 66 -7.35 7.19 -5.76
CA LEU A 66 -6.67 5.93 -6.04
C LEU A 66 -7.55 4.74 -5.60
N PRO A 67 -7.95 3.84 -6.50
CA PRO A 67 -8.81 2.71 -6.15
C PRO A 67 -8.05 1.67 -5.32
N ALA A 68 -8.69 1.20 -4.25
CA ALA A 68 -8.20 0.12 -3.42
C ALA A 68 -9.34 -0.68 -2.76
N PHE A 69 -9.05 -1.92 -2.40
CA PHE A 69 -9.93 -2.81 -1.63
C PHE A 69 -9.36 -3.03 -0.24
N ILE A 70 -10.21 -3.28 0.76
CA ILE A 70 -9.73 -3.79 2.05
C ILE A 70 -9.48 -5.30 1.87
N LEU A 71 -8.21 -5.71 1.89
CA LEU A 71 -7.84 -7.12 1.83
C LEU A 71 -7.78 -7.74 3.22
N VAL A 72 -7.24 -7.01 4.19
CA VAL A 72 -7.17 -7.43 5.59
C VAL A 72 -7.67 -6.28 6.45
N ASP A 73 -8.57 -6.59 7.38
CA ASP A 73 -9.08 -5.62 8.35
C ASP A 73 -8.46 -5.79 9.75
N ASP A 74 -8.82 -4.87 10.63
CA ASP A 74 -8.42 -4.81 12.03
C ASP A 74 -9.11 -5.85 12.93
N LYS A 75 -9.94 -6.73 12.35
CA LYS A 75 -10.72 -7.75 13.06
C LYS A 75 -10.28 -9.16 12.72
N GLY A 76 -9.23 -9.30 11.89
CA GLY A 76 -8.68 -10.59 11.50
C GLY A 76 -9.40 -11.23 10.31
N ASN A 77 -10.22 -10.45 9.59
CA ASN A 77 -10.79 -10.89 8.32
C ASN A 77 -9.76 -10.74 7.20
N ASN A 78 -9.83 -11.65 6.23
CA ASN A 78 -8.98 -11.69 5.05
C ASN A 78 -9.84 -12.05 3.83
N PHE A 79 -9.81 -11.20 2.81
CA PHE A 79 -10.60 -11.33 1.58
C PHE A 79 -10.21 -12.56 0.74
#